data_AF-A0A645H9P1-F1
#
_entry.id   AF-A0A645H9P1-F1
#
_cell.length_a   1.000
_cell.length_b   1.000
_cell.length_c   1.000
_cell.angle_alpha   90.00
_cell.angle_beta   90.00
_cell.angle_gamma   90.00
#
_symmetry.space_group_name_H-M   'P 1'
#
loop_
_entity.id
_entity.type
_entity.pdbx_description
1 polymer ?
#
loop_
_entity_poly.entity_id
_entity_poly.type
_entity_poly.pdbx_seq_one_letter_code
_entity_poly.pdbx_strand_id
1 'polypeptide(L)'
;MQKQSIFPLLVGVVMGVTNGAGTLIEINRKTPIPHRDYALIGIFMFLCHGIIETAFIFGVAGANIFAITFGRLLIAFFVTAAAARLPVFRRMK
;
A
#
# COMPACT_ATOMS: atom_id res chain seq x y z
N MET A 1 -10.06 2.97 -9.19
CA MET A 1 -9.26 3.83 -8.29
C MET A 1 -9.56 5.29 -8.58
N GLN A 2 -10.25 5.94 -7.64
CA GLN A 2 -10.50 7.38 -7.68
C GLN A 2 -9.17 8.13 -7.55
N LYS A 3 -9.00 9.26 -8.26
CA LYS A 3 -7.76 10.06 -8.29
C LYS A 3 -7.28 10.52 -6.90
N GLN A 4 -8.18 10.50 -5.91
CA GLN A 4 -7.96 10.88 -4.52
C GLN A 4 -7.21 9.82 -3.67
N SER A 5 -7.17 8.55 -4.11
CA SER A 5 -6.53 7.46 -3.35
C SER A 5 -5.00 7.40 -3.47
N ILE A 6 -4.41 8.22 -4.34
CA ILE A 6 -2.96 8.24 -4.58
C ILE A 6 -2.18 8.90 -3.42
N PHE A 7 -2.79 9.88 -2.74
CA PHE A 7 -2.18 10.60 -1.62
C PHE A 7 -1.84 9.70 -0.41
N PRO A 8 -2.79 8.91 0.13
CA PRO A 8 -2.50 8.04 1.28
C PRO A 8 -1.51 6.92 0.92
N LEU A 9 -1.49 6.47 -0.33
CA LEU A 9 -0.50 5.53 -0.85
C LEU A 9 0.91 6.13 -0.83
N LEU A 10 1.06 7.36 -1.32
CA LEU A 10 2.35 8.05 -1.34
C LEU A 10 2.86 8.30 0.10
N VAL A 11 1.98 8.77 0.98
CA VAL A 11 2.31 8.99 2.40
C VAL A 11 2.64 7.68 3.09
N GLY A 12 1.91 6.60 2.84
CA GLY A 12 2.17 5.28 3.44
C GLY A 12 3.48 4.65 2.99
N VAL A 13 3.87 4.85 1.73
CA VAL A 13 5.13 4.36 1.15
C VAL A 13 6.34 5.12 1.69
N VAL A 14 6.23 6.45 1.81
CA VAL A 14 7.35 7.33 2.19
C VAL A 14 7.46 7.51 3.70
N MET A 15 6.34 7.74 4.39
CA MET A 15 6.30 8.13 5.81
C MET A 15 5.86 7.02 6.76
N GLY A 16 5.31 5.91 6.24
CA GLY A 16 4.97 4.73 7.02
C GLY A 16 3.47 4.41 7.10
N VAL A 17 3.11 3.17 7.51
CA VAL A 17 1.73 2.65 7.51
C VAL A 17 0.84 3.50 8.38
N THR A 18 1.31 3.91 9.55
CA THR A 18 0.52 4.69 10.51
C THR A 18 0.08 6.03 9.91
N ASN A 19 0.99 6.71 9.21
CA ASN A 19 0.72 8.00 8.56
C ASN A 19 -0.16 7.83 7.30
N GLY A 20 0.09 6.80 6.50
CA GLY A 20 -0.74 6.47 5.34
C GLY A 20 -2.15 5.98 5.72
N ALA A 21 -2.29 5.23 6.81
CA ALA A 21 -3.57 4.76 7.35
C ALA A 21 -4.37 5.94 7.91
N GLY A 22 -3.74 6.84 8.66
CA GLY A 22 -4.38 8.04 9.19
C GLY A 22 -4.98 8.90 8.07
N THR A 23 -4.20 9.15 7.01
CA THR A 23 -4.67 9.89 5.83
C THR A 23 -5.78 9.14 5.07
N LEU A 24 -5.70 7.80 4.96
CA LEU A 24 -6.75 6.99 4.34
C LEU A 24 -8.07 7.04 5.13
N ILE A 25 -8.01 6.96 6.47
CA ILE A 25 -9.18 7.09 7.37
C ILE A 25 -9.80 8.49 7.22
N GLU A 26 -8.99 9.53 7.19
CA GLU A 26 -9.47 10.91 7.05
C GLU A 26 -10.15 11.15 5.69
N ILE A 27 -9.57 10.64 4.61
CA ILE A 27 -10.18 10.73 3.27
C ILE A 27 -11.51 9.97 3.25
N ASN A 28 -11.57 8.77 3.84
CA ASN A 28 -12.81 8.01 3.93
C ASN A 28 -13.90 8.70 4.76
N ARG A 29 -13.51 9.51 5.76
CA ARG A 29 -14.45 10.37 6.51
C ARG A 29 -15.00 11.53 5.68
N LYS A 30 -14.18 12.17 4.83
CA LYS A 30 -14.60 13.29 3.97
C LYS A 30 -15.32 12.84 2.70
N THR A 31 -14.93 11.69 2.16
CA THR A 31 -15.48 11.10 0.94
C THR A 31 -15.54 9.59 1.16
N PRO A 32 -16.74 9.02 1.39
CA PRO A 32 -16.88 7.60 1.64
C PRO A 32 -16.35 6.80 0.45
N ILE A 33 -15.27 6.06 0.69
CA ILE A 33 -14.66 5.15 -0.26
C ILE A 33 -15.41 3.82 -0.12
N PRO A 34 -15.76 3.14 -1.22
CA PRO A 34 -16.35 1.81 -1.11
C PRO A 34 -15.41 0.88 -0.32
N HIS A 35 -15.97 0.09 0.60
CA HIS A 35 -15.23 -0.82 1.49
C HIS A 35 -14.22 -1.70 0.74
N ARG A 36 -14.53 -2.04 -0.53
CA ARG A 36 -13.61 -2.66 -1.48
C ARG A 36 -12.31 -1.89 -1.65
N ASP A 37 -12.37 -0.69 -2.23
CA ASP A 37 -11.18 0.13 -2.49
C ASP A 37 -10.43 0.44 -1.19
N TYR A 38 -11.14 0.67 -0.08
CA TYR A 38 -10.52 0.97 1.21
C TYR A 38 -9.56 -0.13 1.68
N ALA A 39 -10.00 -1.39 1.69
CA ALA A 39 -9.14 -2.47 2.14
C ALA A 39 -8.15 -2.95 1.06
N LEU A 40 -8.42 -2.74 -0.24
CA LEU A 40 -7.42 -2.88 -1.31
C LEU A 40 -6.24 -1.91 -1.13
N ILE A 41 -6.53 -0.64 -0.82
CA ILE A 41 -5.51 0.38 -0.53
C ILE A 41 -4.73 0.01 0.73
N GLY A 42 -5.43 -0.46 1.79
CA GLY A 42 -4.80 -0.92 3.02
C GLY A 42 -3.81 -2.07 2.80
N ILE A 43 -4.19 -3.10 2.04
CA ILE A 43 -3.33 -4.26 1.72
C ILE A 43 -2.09 -3.81 0.93
N PHE A 44 -2.28 -2.99 -0.11
CA PHE A 44 -1.17 -2.49 -0.91
C PHE A 44 -0.21 -1.64 -0.05
N MET A 45 -0.76 -0.76 0.78
CA MET A 45 0.02 0.11 1.64
C MET A 45 0.82 -0.68 2.69
N PHE A 46 0.24 -1.74 3.25
CA PHE A 46 0.94 -2.65 4.17
C PHE A 46 2.11 -3.36 3.47
N LEU A 47 1.91 -3.81 2.22
CA LEU A 47 2.93 -4.51 1.44
C LEU A 47 4.05 -3.60 0.94
N CYS A 48 3.76 -2.36 0.58
CA CYS A 48 4.73 -1.36 0.11
C CYS A 48 5.27 -0.45 1.23
N HIS A 49 4.89 -0.69 2.48
CA HIS A 49 5.29 0.12 3.62
C HIS A 49 6.81 0.27 3.76
N GLY A 50 7.25 1.49 4.06
CA GLY A 50 8.59 1.71 4.60
C GLY A 50 9.66 1.30 3.59
N ILE A 51 9.49 1.73 2.34
CA ILE A 51 10.46 1.47 1.28
C ILE A 51 11.82 2.07 1.66
N ILE A 52 11.81 3.22 2.35
CA ILE A 52 13.00 3.90 2.86
C ILE A 52 13.66 3.09 3.98
N GLU A 53 12.89 2.68 5.00
CA GLU A 53 13.36 1.82 6.10
C GLU A 53 14.00 0.52 5.58
N THR A 54 13.32 -0.14 4.64
CA THR A 54 13.80 -1.40 4.07
C THR A 54 15.04 -1.18 3.20
N ALA A 55 15.05 -0.14 2.36
CA ALA A 55 16.22 0.23 1.58
C ALA A 55 17.43 0.56 2.48
N PHE A 56 17.20 1.23 3.60
CA PHE A 56 18.25 1.63 4.52
C PHE A 56 18.84 0.42 5.27
N ILE A 57 18.00 -0.43 5.87
CA ILE A 57 18.41 -1.66 6.57
C ILE A 57 19.20 -2.58 5.63
N PHE A 58 18.67 -2.86 4.44
CA PHE A 58 19.31 -3.78 3.50
C PHE A 58 20.50 -3.16 2.76
N GLY A 59 20.49 -1.84 2.54
CA GLY A 59 21.64 -1.11 2.01
C GLY A 59 22.82 -1.15 2.96
N VAL A 60 22.60 -0.95 4.27
CA VAL A 60 23.63 -1.12 5.31
C VAL A 60 24.11 -2.58 5.38
N ALA A 61 23.23 -3.55 5.15
CA ALA A 61 23.59 -4.97 5.05
C ALA A 61 24.36 -5.34 3.77
N GLY A 62 24.66 -4.38 2.88
CA GLY A 62 25.41 -4.61 1.63
C GLY A 62 24.59 -5.26 0.51
N ALA A 63 23.27 -5.33 0.65
CA ALA A 63 22.39 -5.90 -0.35
C ALA A 63 21.97 -4.84 -1.40
N ASN A 64 21.64 -5.29 -2.61
CA ASN A 64 21.22 -4.39 -3.67
C ASN A 64 19.80 -3.83 -3.39
N ILE A 65 19.77 -2.57 -2.96
CA ILE A 65 18.58 -1.80 -2.61
C ILE A 65 17.53 -1.83 -3.73
N PHE A 66 17.98 -1.76 -4.99
CA PHE A 66 17.11 -1.76 -6.16
C PHE A 66 16.42 -3.12 -6.35
N ALA A 67 17.16 -4.22 -6.18
CA ALA A 67 16.61 -5.57 -6.34
C ALA A 67 15.52 -5.86 -5.28
N ILE A 68 15.76 -5.43 -4.04
CA ILE A 68 14.83 -5.66 -2.92
C ILE A 68 13.58 -4.78 -3.05
N THR A 69 13.78 -3.51 -3.38
CA THR A 69 12.68 -2.56 -3.59
C THR A 69 11.80 -2.98 -4.75
N PHE A 70 12.40 -3.35 -5.89
CA PHE A 70 11.66 -3.76 -7.07
C PHE A 70 10.97 -5.12 -6.88
N GLY A 71 11.63 -6.07 -6.22
CA GLY A 71 11.05 -7.35 -5.84
C GLY A 71 9.82 -7.17 -4.94
N ARG A 72 9.90 -6.33 -3.90
CA ARG A 72 8.74 -5.99 -3.06
C ARG A 72 7.62 -5.33 -3.83
N LEU A 73 7.93 -4.38 -4.72
CA LEU A 73 6.93 -3.69 -5.52
C LEU A 73 6.19 -4.66 -6.45
N LEU A 74 6.90 -5.58 -7.09
CA LEU A 74 6.31 -6.62 -7.91
C LEU A 74 5.41 -7.54 -7.09
N ILE A 75 5.89 -8.04 -5.95
CA ILE A 75 5.09 -8.90 -5.06
C ILE A 75 3.83 -8.16 -4.59
N ALA A 76 3.97 -6.92 -4.14
CA ALA A 76 2.84 -6.10 -3.72
C ALA A 76 1.83 -5.92 -4.86
N PHE A 77 2.30 -5.62 -6.07
CA PHE A 77 1.45 -5.48 -7.25
C PHE A 77 0.72 -6.79 -7.59
N PHE A 78 1.43 -7.92 -7.63
CA PHE A 78 0.82 -9.22 -7.91
C PHE A 78 -0.17 -9.65 -6.83
N VAL A 79 0.16 -9.44 -5.55
CA VAL A 79 -0.73 -9.76 -4.44
C VAL A 79 -1.97 -8.87 -4.45
N THR A 80 -1.82 -7.56 -4.67
CA THR A 80 -2.97 -6.66 -4.79
C THR A 80 -3.81 -6.96 -6.02
N ALA A 81 -3.20 -7.30 -7.16
CA ALA A 81 -3.91 -7.72 -8.36
C ALA A 81 -4.65 -9.06 -8.15
N ALA A 82 -4.03 -10.02 -7.48
CA ALA A 82 -4.65 -11.29 -7.11
C ALA A 82 -5.79 -11.07 -6.10
N ALA A 83 -5.60 -10.22 -5.09
CA ALA A 83 -6.61 -9.86 -4.11
C ALA A 83 -7.80 -9.11 -4.73
N ALA A 84 -7.55 -8.26 -5.73
CA ALA A 84 -8.59 -7.61 -6.53
C ALA A 84 -9.43 -8.61 -7.34
N ARG A 85 -8.80 -9.72 -7.77
CA ARG A 85 -9.44 -10.82 -8.51
C ARG A 85 -10.12 -11.83 -7.59
N LEU A 86 -9.71 -11.94 -6.32
CA LEU A 86 -10.30 -12.88 -5.37
C LEU A 86 -11.73 -12.45 -4.94
N PRO A 87 -12.70 -13.39 -4.92
CA PRO A 87 -14.10 -13.11 -4.58
C PRO A 87 -14.33 -12.70 -3.11
N VAL A 88 -13.31 -12.73 -2.25
CA VAL A 88 -13.36 -12.27 -0.85
C VAL A 88 -13.90 -10.84 -0.72
N PHE A 89 -13.55 -9.96 -1.67
CA PHE A 89 -14.06 -8.59 -1.67
C PHE A 89 -15.48 -8.44 -2.24
N ARG A 90 -16.02 -9.44 -2.94
CA ARG A 90 -17.37 -9.39 -3.55
C ARG A 90 -18.50 -9.45 -2.53
N ARG A 91 -18.20 -9.76 -1.27
CA ARG A 91 -19.16 -9.80 -0.16
C ARG A 91 -19.25 -8.55 0.69
N MET A 92 -18.32 -7.61 0.57
CA MET A 92 -18.43 -6.31 1.24
C MET A 92 -19.29 -5.40 0.36
N LYS A 93 -20.61 -5.46 0.56
CA LYS A 93 -21.54 -4.42 0.13
C LYS A 93 -21.34 -3.18 0.99
#